data_AF-A0A969WUI7-F1
#
_entry.id   AF-A0A969WUI7-F1
#
_cell.length_a   1.000
_cell.length_b   1.000
_cell.length_c   1.000
_cell.angle_alpha   90.00
_cell.angle_beta   90.00
_cell.angle_gamma   90.00
#
_symmetry.space_group_name_H-M   'P 1'
#
loop_
_entity.id
_entity.type
_entity.pdbx_description
1 polymer ?
#
loop_
_entity_poly.entity_id
_entity_poly.type
_entity_poly.pdbx_seq_one_letter_code
_entity_poly.pdbx_strand_id
1 'polypeptide(L)'
;MDTFLLNIRDNSDWLYSIIFEYRWFYYDLWSFVHLWSGGIFFAILSGYKINRKWIKLLLILTAIAYIETSLSIKTLNLFHSERSLGIFNDIATGMIGGYFMYWFLKWKYTKKRSKWLALFIASLTVSFLWVGFYRYRYSIAFFNSPYINWWALTAWSVSGMIMIFVFNYIKNKKNYFWGVTITWLIYIILLFTVEYIAYHLISLREVTEGTTPLVFDIIHGSTIMHIYYTTAPLYFIWLYVFLKFLFKKSTEDSKNISSPVVGRL
;
A
#
# COMPACT_ATOMS: atom_id res chain seq x y z
N MET A 1 8.85 29.29 4.90
CA MET A 1 8.07 28.11 4.48
C MET A 1 7.48 27.52 5.74
N ASP A 2 6.16 27.33 5.81
CA ASP A 2 5.48 26.88 7.03
C ASP A 2 6.06 25.54 7.50
N THR A 3 6.28 25.39 8.81
CA THR A 3 6.82 24.16 9.45
C THR A 3 6.03 22.92 9.06
N PHE A 4 4.73 23.06 8.82
CA PHE A 4 3.87 22.01 8.30
C PHE A 4 4.27 21.53 6.89
N LEU A 5 4.58 22.47 5.98
CA LEU A 5 4.95 22.16 4.59
C LEU A 5 6.34 21.51 4.50
N LEU A 6 7.28 21.95 5.36
CA LEU A 6 8.58 21.31 5.52
C LEU A 6 8.43 19.86 6.00
N ASN A 7 7.57 19.63 7.00
CA ASN A 7 7.32 18.28 7.51
C ASN A 7 6.72 17.36 6.44
N ILE A 8 5.79 17.86 5.60
CA ILE A 8 5.27 17.08 4.46
C ILE A 8 6.41 16.70 3.52
N ARG A 9 7.21 17.67 3.07
CA ARG A 9 8.33 17.43 2.17
C ARG A 9 9.28 16.38 2.71
N ASP A 10 9.77 16.58 3.93
CA ASP A 10 10.85 15.76 4.48
C ASP A 10 10.40 14.31 4.75
N ASN A 11 9.09 14.04 4.74
CA ASN A 11 8.52 12.69 4.86
C ASN A 11 8.03 12.10 3.52
N SER A 12 7.87 12.89 2.46
CA SER A 12 7.32 12.43 1.18
C SER A 12 8.26 12.57 -0.03
N ASP A 13 9.37 13.29 0.11
CA ASP A 13 10.42 13.46 -0.91
C ASP A 13 10.89 12.15 -1.55
N TRP A 14 11.00 11.08 -0.75
CA TRP A 14 11.46 9.77 -1.16
C TRP A 14 10.60 9.16 -2.27
N LEU A 15 9.32 9.53 -2.32
CA LEU A 15 8.39 9.03 -3.33
C LEU A 15 8.66 9.60 -4.71
N TYR A 16 9.28 10.77 -4.80
CA TYR A 16 9.71 11.39 -6.04
C TYR A 16 11.05 10.82 -6.56
N SER A 17 11.59 9.78 -5.92
CA SER A 17 12.78 9.09 -6.42
C SER A 17 12.49 8.37 -7.73
N ILE A 18 13.14 8.81 -8.81
CA ILE A 18 13.05 8.21 -10.14
C ILE A 18 13.69 6.82 -10.13
N ILE A 19 12.92 5.82 -10.57
CA ILE A 19 13.35 4.43 -10.77
C ILE A 19 13.73 4.20 -12.23
N PHE A 20 13.00 4.84 -13.14
CA PHE A 20 13.19 4.71 -14.58
C PHE A 20 12.81 6.02 -15.27
N GLU A 21 13.60 6.44 -16.25
CA GLU A 21 13.31 7.62 -17.06
C GLU A 21 13.64 7.33 -18.53
N TYR A 22 12.72 7.69 -19.42
CA TYR A 22 12.91 7.60 -20.86
C TYR A 22 12.19 8.71 -21.61
N ARG A 23 12.96 9.67 -22.11
CA ARG A 23 12.54 10.82 -22.95
C ARG A 23 11.36 11.61 -22.39
N TRP A 24 10.14 11.11 -22.56
CA TRP A 24 8.87 11.78 -22.24
C TRP A 24 8.12 11.12 -21.08
N PHE A 25 8.64 10.03 -20.53
CA PHE A 25 8.00 9.28 -19.45
C PHE A 25 9.02 8.92 -18.37
N TYR A 26 8.64 9.01 -17.11
CA TYR A 26 9.41 8.49 -15.98
C TYR A 26 8.51 7.75 -15.00
N TYR A 27 9.07 6.75 -14.33
CA TYR A 27 8.47 6.07 -13.17
C TYR A 27 9.30 6.41 -11.94
N ASP A 28 8.65 7.03 -10.97
CA ASP A 28 9.15 7.19 -9.62
C ASP A 28 8.45 6.22 -8.66
N LEU A 29 8.79 6.28 -7.37
CA LEU A 29 8.14 5.47 -6.35
C LEU A 29 6.66 5.87 -6.15
N TRP A 30 6.31 7.12 -6.44
CA TRP A 30 4.94 7.63 -6.39
C TRP A 30 4.04 7.05 -7.50
N SER A 31 4.62 6.68 -8.64
CA SER A 31 3.93 5.98 -9.74
C SER A 31 3.27 4.68 -9.25
N PHE A 32 3.89 3.98 -8.29
CA PHE A 32 3.28 2.81 -7.65
C PHE A 32 1.99 3.17 -6.89
N VAL A 33 2.00 4.30 -6.17
CA VAL A 33 0.83 4.83 -5.45
C VAL A 33 -0.27 5.20 -6.44
N HIS A 34 0.05 5.86 -7.56
CA HIS A 34 -0.91 6.19 -8.59
C HIS A 34 -1.53 4.95 -9.24
N LEU A 35 -0.73 3.94 -9.55
CA LEU A 35 -1.20 2.68 -10.11
C LEU A 35 -2.26 2.03 -9.20
N TRP A 36 -1.98 1.92 -7.89
CA TRP A 36 -2.94 1.34 -6.95
C TRP A 36 -4.16 2.23 -6.73
N SER A 37 -3.96 3.54 -6.61
CA SER A 37 -5.05 4.49 -6.40
C SER A 37 -6.04 4.44 -7.54
N GLY A 38 -5.56 4.44 -8.79
CA GLY A 38 -6.39 4.30 -9.97
C GLY A 38 -7.18 2.99 -10.00
N GLY A 39 -6.53 1.88 -9.63
CA GLY A 39 -7.20 0.58 -9.47
C GLY A 39 -8.29 0.60 -8.40
N ILE A 40 -8.00 1.12 -7.20
CA ILE A 40 -8.96 1.20 -6.09
C ILE A 40 -10.13 2.14 -6.43
N PHE A 41 -9.87 3.31 -7.01
CA PHE A 41 -10.94 4.22 -7.45
C PHE A 41 -11.83 3.57 -8.50
N PHE A 42 -11.26 2.84 -9.46
CA PHE A 42 -12.07 2.10 -10.43
C PHE A 42 -12.93 1.02 -9.76
N ALA A 43 -12.39 0.30 -8.77
CA ALA A 43 -13.16 -0.66 -7.99
C ALA A 43 -14.31 0.01 -7.21
N ILE A 44 -14.08 1.19 -6.62
CA ILE A 44 -15.09 2.01 -5.94
C ILE A 44 -16.19 2.40 -6.93
N LEU A 45 -15.84 3.06 -8.03
CA LEU A 45 -16.81 3.46 -9.07
C LEU A 45 -17.61 2.25 -9.58
N SER A 46 -16.98 1.08 -9.69
CA SER A 46 -17.65 -0.16 -10.07
C SER A 46 -18.60 -0.69 -9.00
N GLY A 47 -18.19 -0.72 -7.74
CA GLY A 47 -19.01 -1.20 -6.62
C GLY A 47 -20.20 -0.29 -6.29
N TYR A 48 -20.10 1.00 -6.59
CA TYR A 48 -21.21 1.95 -6.43
C TYR A 48 -22.03 2.18 -7.71
N LYS A 49 -21.84 1.34 -8.75
CA LYS A 49 -22.63 1.40 -10.01
C LYS A 49 -22.63 2.78 -10.67
N ILE A 50 -21.53 3.49 -10.55
CA ILE A 50 -21.42 4.83 -11.08
C ILE A 50 -21.36 4.77 -12.62
N ASN A 51 -22.23 5.52 -13.31
CA ASN A 51 -22.19 5.63 -14.77
C ASN A 51 -20.94 6.40 -15.26
N ARG A 52 -20.50 6.11 -16.49
CA ARG A 52 -19.32 6.73 -17.13
C ARG A 52 -18.04 6.64 -16.26
N LYS A 53 -17.78 5.45 -15.72
CA LYS A 53 -16.69 5.15 -14.77
C LYS A 53 -15.33 5.68 -15.23
N TRP A 54 -14.98 5.48 -16.50
CA TRP A 54 -13.71 5.92 -17.07
C TRP A 54 -13.52 7.44 -17.05
N ILE A 55 -14.58 8.19 -17.41
CA ILE A 55 -14.54 9.65 -17.38
C ILE A 55 -14.41 10.14 -15.94
N LYS A 56 -15.15 9.53 -15.00
CA LYS A 56 -15.07 9.90 -13.58
C LYS A 56 -13.73 9.52 -12.94
N LEU A 57 -13.16 8.39 -13.33
CA LEU A 57 -11.80 8.02 -12.92
C LEU A 57 -10.80 9.07 -13.41
N LEU A 58 -10.86 9.44 -14.69
CA LEU A 58 -10.00 10.47 -15.25
C LEU A 58 -10.15 11.80 -14.48
N LEU A 59 -11.38 12.25 -14.22
CA LEU A 59 -11.63 13.47 -13.45
C LEU A 59 -11.06 13.41 -12.03
N ILE A 60 -11.22 12.28 -11.32
CA ILE A 60 -10.65 12.08 -9.98
C ILE A 60 -9.12 12.14 -10.04
N LEU A 61 -8.50 11.44 -10.98
CA LEU A 61 -7.05 11.42 -11.13
C LEU A 61 -6.50 12.80 -11.51
N THR A 62 -7.16 13.53 -12.42
CA THR A 62 -6.79 14.90 -12.78
C THR A 62 -6.91 15.85 -11.59
N ALA A 63 -7.98 15.73 -10.78
CA ALA A 63 -8.14 16.55 -9.57
C ALA A 63 -7.03 16.25 -8.55
N ILE A 64 -6.68 14.98 -8.34
CA ILE A 64 -5.60 14.57 -7.44
C ILE A 64 -4.26 15.11 -7.93
N ALA A 65 -3.91 14.88 -9.20
CA ALA A 65 -2.65 15.36 -9.78
C ALA A 65 -2.54 16.89 -9.73
N TYR A 66 -3.64 17.61 -9.92
CA TYR A 66 -3.69 19.06 -9.78
C TYR A 66 -3.45 19.52 -8.33
N ILE A 67 -4.11 18.88 -7.35
CA ILE A 67 -3.92 19.18 -5.93
C ILE A 67 -2.47 18.90 -5.53
N GLU A 68 -1.93 17.76 -5.93
CA GLU A 68 -0.57 17.36 -5.63
C GLU A 68 0.46 18.33 -6.22
N THR A 69 0.30 18.69 -7.50
CA THR A 69 1.19 19.65 -8.15
C THR A 69 1.10 21.01 -7.47
N SER A 70 -0.11 21.45 -7.11
CA SER A 70 -0.33 22.72 -6.41
C SER A 70 0.31 22.74 -5.02
N LEU A 71 0.23 21.63 -4.29
CA LEU A 71 0.91 21.46 -3.00
C LEU A 71 2.42 21.45 -3.21
N SER A 72 2.91 20.68 -4.16
CA SER A 72 4.33 20.56 -4.47
C SER A 72 4.98 21.89 -4.88
N ILE A 73 4.32 22.70 -5.70
CA ILE A 73 4.82 24.05 -6.06
C ILE A 73 4.95 24.91 -4.80
N LYS A 74 3.98 24.84 -3.88
CA LYS A 74 3.98 25.60 -2.62
C LYS A 74 4.99 25.07 -1.59
N THR A 75 5.23 23.77 -1.54
CA THR A 75 6.02 23.11 -0.49
C THR A 75 7.47 22.86 -0.89
N LEU A 76 7.76 22.74 -2.19
CA LEU A 76 9.06 22.26 -2.64
C LEU A 76 9.92 23.32 -3.29
N ASN A 77 9.40 24.47 -3.75
CA ASN A 77 10.15 25.47 -4.53
C ASN A 77 10.99 24.85 -5.70
N LEU A 78 10.67 23.60 -6.07
CA LEU A 78 11.43 22.76 -6.98
C LEU A 78 10.76 22.85 -8.35
N PHE A 79 11.28 23.80 -9.14
CA PHE A 79 11.35 23.85 -10.61
C PHE A 79 10.05 23.78 -11.43
N HIS A 80 9.83 24.85 -12.22
CA HIS A 80 8.56 25.18 -12.88
C HIS A 80 8.33 24.51 -14.24
N SER A 81 9.32 23.83 -14.84
CA SER A 81 9.25 23.39 -16.26
C SER A 81 9.29 21.88 -16.53
N GLU A 82 9.76 21.04 -15.60
CA GLU A 82 9.89 19.57 -15.84
C GLU A 82 8.64 18.75 -15.47
N ARG A 83 7.62 19.38 -14.85
CA ARG A 83 6.52 18.67 -14.18
C ARG A 83 5.20 18.53 -14.96
N SER A 84 5.04 19.17 -16.12
CA SER A 84 3.85 18.93 -16.96
C SER A 84 3.78 17.47 -17.45
N LEU A 85 4.95 16.88 -17.72
CA LEU A 85 5.09 15.44 -18.00
C LEU A 85 4.74 14.59 -16.76
N GLY A 86 5.02 15.08 -15.55
CA GLY A 86 4.66 14.41 -14.30
C GLY A 86 3.15 14.23 -14.14
N ILE A 87 2.37 15.30 -14.30
CA ILE A 87 0.90 15.23 -14.25
C ILE A 87 0.36 14.20 -15.25
N PHE A 88 0.91 14.20 -16.47
CA PHE A 88 0.49 13.24 -17.49
C PHE A 88 0.85 11.80 -17.08
N ASN A 89 2.07 11.57 -16.59
CA ASN A 89 2.52 10.25 -16.15
C ASN A 89 1.70 9.72 -14.97
N ASP A 90 1.35 10.57 -14.02
CA ASP A 90 0.54 10.22 -12.84
C ASP A 90 -0.87 9.80 -13.25
N ILE A 91 -1.51 10.59 -14.11
CA ILE A 91 -2.83 10.29 -14.66
C ILE A 91 -2.77 9.02 -15.51
N ALA A 92 -1.79 8.89 -16.40
CA ALA A 92 -1.63 7.73 -17.27
C ALA A 92 -1.43 6.46 -16.44
N THR A 93 -0.56 6.50 -15.44
CA THR A 93 -0.28 5.38 -14.53
C THR A 93 -1.52 5.02 -13.71
N GLY A 94 -2.26 6.00 -13.20
CA GLY A 94 -3.54 5.76 -12.54
C GLY A 94 -4.60 5.14 -13.46
N MET A 95 -4.68 5.59 -14.71
CA MET A 95 -5.59 5.02 -15.72
C MET A 95 -5.22 3.57 -16.06
N ILE A 96 -3.93 3.25 -16.17
CA ILE A 96 -3.42 1.88 -16.33
C ILE A 96 -3.84 1.02 -15.13
N GLY A 97 -3.71 1.54 -13.91
CA GLY A 97 -4.19 0.88 -12.69
C GLY A 97 -5.69 0.59 -12.73
N GLY A 98 -6.49 1.57 -13.15
CA GLY A 98 -7.92 1.41 -13.37
C GLY A 98 -8.24 0.34 -14.43
N TYR A 99 -7.44 0.26 -15.48
CA TYR A 99 -7.55 -0.77 -16.52
C TYR A 99 -7.22 -2.17 -16.05
N PHE A 100 -6.15 -2.36 -15.27
CA PHE A 100 -5.88 -3.64 -14.65
C PHE A 100 -7.00 -4.06 -13.70
N MET A 101 -7.55 -3.12 -12.92
CA MET A 101 -8.69 -3.43 -12.06
C MET A 101 -9.96 -3.76 -12.86
N TYR A 102 -10.24 -3.04 -13.94
CA TYR A 102 -11.36 -3.36 -14.84
C TYR A 102 -11.24 -4.78 -15.39
N TRP A 103 -10.07 -5.14 -15.91
CA TRP A 103 -9.80 -6.48 -16.42
C TRP A 103 -9.95 -7.53 -15.31
N PHE A 104 -9.39 -7.26 -14.13
CA PHE A 104 -9.56 -8.12 -12.96
C PHE A 104 -11.03 -8.29 -12.58
N LEU A 105 -11.86 -7.25 -12.56
CA LEU A 105 -13.27 -7.33 -12.18
C LEU A 105 -14.13 -8.08 -13.21
N LYS A 106 -13.73 -8.08 -14.49
CA LYS A 106 -14.41 -8.84 -15.55
C LYS A 106 -13.95 -10.29 -15.68
N TRP A 107 -12.88 -10.67 -15.00
CA TRP A 107 -12.33 -12.02 -15.11
C TRP A 107 -13.29 -13.07 -14.53
N LYS A 108 -13.43 -14.23 -15.20
CA LYS A 108 -14.35 -15.29 -14.71
C LYS A 108 -14.01 -15.83 -13.31
N TYR A 109 -12.76 -15.68 -12.87
CA TYR A 109 -12.28 -16.21 -11.60
C TYR A 109 -12.19 -15.18 -10.47
N THR A 110 -12.65 -13.94 -10.69
CA THR A 110 -12.51 -12.83 -9.72
C THR A 110 -13.09 -13.18 -8.36
N LYS A 111 -14.26 -13.82 -8.30
CA LYS A 111 -14.87 -14.21 -7.02
C LYS A 111 -13.98 -15.14 -6.18
N LYS A 112 -13.26 -16.06 -6.82
CA LYS A 112 -12.34 -16.99 -6.14
C LYS A 112 -10.99 -16.33 -5.82
N ARG A 113 -10.58 -15.34 -6.62
CA ARG A 113 -9.27 -14.69 -6.54
C ARG A 113 -9.25 -13.33 -5.81
N SER A 114 -10.40 -12.72 -5.55
CA SER A 114 -10.53 -11.41 -4.88
C SER A 114 -9.91 -11.40 -3.49
N LYS A 115 -10.09 -12.48 -2.71
CA LYS A 115 -9.44 -12.61 -1.40
C LYS A 115 -7.91 -12.60 -1.50
N TRP A 116 -7.36 -13.18 -2.56
CA TRP A 116 -5.93 -13.30 -2.78
C TRP A 116 -5.34 -11.98 -3.25
N LEU A 117 -6.04 -11.29 -4.17
CA LEU A 117 -5.64 -9.95 -4.59
C LEU A 117 -5.72 -8.95 -3.43
N ALA A 118 -6.80 -9.00 -2.62
CA ALA A 118 -6.93 -8.13 -1.44
C ALA A 118 -5.81 -8.39 -0.42
N LEU A 119 -5.43 -9.64 -0.20
CA LEU A 119 -4.30 -10.01 0.66
C LEU A 119 -2.99 -9.47 0.12
N PHE A 120 -2.73 -9.65 -1.19
CA PHE A 120 -1.52 -9.17 -1.83
C PHE A 120 -1.40 -7.65 -1.78
N ILE A 121 -2.43 -6.93 -2.22
CA ILE A 121 -2.44 -5.46 -2.21
C ILE A 121 -2.31 -4.93 -0.79
N ALA A 122 -3.10 -5.44 0.17
CA ALA A 122 -3.03 -4.95 1.55
C ALA A 122 -1.63 -5.12 2.15
N SER A 123 -1.02 -6.29 1.95
CA SER A 123 0.32 -6.59 2.49
C SER A 123 1.39 -5.72 1.85
N LEU A 124 1.37 -5.60 0.53
CA LEU A 124 2.39 -4.83 -0.18
C LEU A 124 2.25 -3.33 0.05
N THR A 125 1.03 -2.79 0.05
CA THR A 125 0.79 -1.35 0.26
C THR A 125 1.21 -0.90 1.66
N VAL A 126 0.78 -1.61 2.71
CA VAL A 126 1.13 -1.24 4.09
C VAL A 126 2.64 -1.34 4.32
N SER A 127 3.27 -2.39 3.77
CA SER A 127 4.73 -2.57 3.86
C SER A 127 5.51 -1.52 3.10
N PHE A 128 5.07 -1.18 1.88
CA PHE A 128 5.69 -0.14 1.05
C PHE A 128 5.66 1.22 1.73
N LEU A 129 4.48 1.63 2.23
CA LEU A 129 4.33 2.89 2.93
C LEU A 129 5.19 2.91 4.19
N TRP A 130 5.14 1.86 5.01
CA TRP A 130 5.94 1.80 6.23
C TRP A 130 7.43 1.87 5.95
N VAL A 131 7.93 1.05 5.02
CA VAL A 131 9.37 0.96 4.75
C VAL A 131 9.92 2.26 4.18
N GLY A 132 9.16 2.91 3.29
CA GLY A 132 9.57 4.18 2.72
C GLY A 132 9.48 5.36 3.69
N PHE A 133 8.41 5.46 4.49
CA PHE A 133 8.29 6.53 5.49
C PHE A 133 9.30 6.38 6.63
N TYR A 134 9.53 5.15 7.11
CA TYR A 134 10.55 4.89 8.14
C TYR A 134 11.98 4.96 7.58
N ARG A 135 12.14 4.86 6.25
CA ARG A 135 13.43 4.91 5.55
C ARG A 135 14.44 3.89 6.09
N TYR A 136 14.01 2.63 6.24
CA TYR A 136 14.87 1.57 6.75
C TYR A 136 16.22 1.54 6.05
N ARG A 137 17.29 1.41 6.84
CA ARG A 137 18.62 1.06 6.40
C ARG A 137 19.15 0.00 7.33
N TYR A 138 19.66 -1.07 6.74
CA TYR A 138 20.32 -2.13 7.49
C TYR A 138 21.82 -2.13 7.22
N SER A 139 22.60 -2.71 8.14
CA SER A 139 24.06 -2.83 8.04
C SER A 139 24.57 -3.47 6.75
N ILE A 140 23.79 -4.36 6.12
CA ILE A 140 24.14 -5.04 4.87
C ILE A 140 23.70 -4.21 3.67
N ALA A 141 24.67 -3.64 2.95
CA ALA A 141 24.45 -2.75 1.80
C ALA A 141 23.60 -3.36 0.67
N PHE A 142 23.71 -4.68 0.44
CA PHE A 142 22.95 -5.39 -0.60
C PHE A 142 21.43 -5.16 -0.53
N PHE A 143 20.87 -5.02 0.68
CA PHE A 143 19.43 -4.82 0.86
C PHE A 143 18.99 -3.36 0.72
N ASN A 144 19.92 -2.41 0.68
CA ASN A 144 19.62 -0.99 0.64
C ASN A 144 19.67 -0.48 -0.81
N SER A 145 18.51 -0.10 -1.35
CA SER A 145 18.44 0.80 -2.52
C SER A 145 18.16 2.23 -2.05
N PRO A 146 18.29 3.26 -2.93
CA PRO A 146 17.80 4.58 -2.59
C PRO A 146 16.36 4.51 -2.10
N TYR A 147 16.11 4.97 -0.87
CA TYR A 147 14.80 5.10 -0.24
C TYR A 147 14.04 3.82 0.13
N ILE A 148 14.37 2.66 -0.45
CA ILE A 148 13.74 1.37 -0.12
C ILE A 148 14.78 0.36 0.36
N ASN A 149 14.48 -0.29 1.48
CA ASN A 149 15.17 -1.49 1.91
C ASN A 149 14.38 -2.74 1.51
N TRP A 150 14.96 -3.57 0.66
CA TRP A 150 14.32 -4.76 0.08
C TRP A 150 14.08 -5.87 1.09
N TRP A 151 14.97 -6.01 2.08
CA TRP A 151 14.78 -6.96 3.17
C TRP A 151 13.55 -6.58 4.01
N ALA A 152 13.49 -5.33 4.48
CA ALA A 152 12.38 -4.80 5.25
C ALA A 152 11.06 -4.92 4.48
N LEU A 153 11.04 -4.50 3.21
CA LEU A 153 9.86 -4.57 2.36
C LEU A 153 9.34 -6.01 2.22
N THR A 154 10.25 -6.96 2.02
CA THR A 154 9.90 -8.37 1.86
C THR A 154 9.42 -8.96 3.19
N ALA A 155 10.14 -8.73 4.28
CA ALA A 155 9.80 -9.23 5.61
C ALA A 155 8.44 -8.71 6.08
N TRP A 156 8.17 -7.41 5.91
CA TRP A 156 6.88 -6.80 6.22
C TRP A 156 5.75 -7.33 5.32
N SER A 157 6.02 -7.51 4.02
CA SER A 157 5.01 -8.03 3.09
C SER A 157 4.62 -9.46 3.43
N VAL A 158 5.60 -10.34 3.66
CA VAL A 158 5.35 -11.74 4.04
C VAL A 158 4.66 -11.81 5.41
N SER A 159 5.10 -11.02 6.38
CA SER A 159 4.48 -10.94 7.71
C SER A 159 3.04 -10.48 7.62
N GLY A 160 2.75 -9.44 6.82
CA GLY A 160 1.40 -8.94 6.57
C GLY A 160 0.49 -10.03 5.98
N MET A 161 0.99 -10.82 5.03
CA MET A 161 0.24 -11.96 4.48
C MET A 161 -0.08 -12.98 5.57
N ILE A 162 0.89 -13.38 6.38
CA ILE A 162 0.72 -14.34 7.50
C ILE A 162 -0.29 -13.81 8.51
N MET A 163 -0.19 -12.54 8.91
CA MET A 163 -1.14 -11.91 9.83
C MET A 163 -2.57 -11.98 9.29
N ILE A 164 -2.78 -11.66 8.01
CA ILE A 164 -4.09 -11.73 7.36
C ILE A 164 -4.61 -13.17 7.30
N PHE A 165 -3.74 -14.16 7.06
CA PHE A 165 -4.10 -15.57 7.08
C PHE A 165 -4.58 -16.03 8.45
N VAL A 166 -3.78 -15.77 9.51
CA VAL A 166 -4.12 -16.10 10.89
C VAL A 166 -5.42 -15.41 11.29
N PHE A 167 -5.57 -14.12 10.98
CA PHE A 167 -6.80 -13.36 11.21
C PHE A 167 -8.01 -14.04 10.60
N ASN A 168 -7.96 -14.38 9.31
CA ASN A 168 -9.09 -15.03 8.64
C ASN A 168 -9.40 -16.41 9.22
N TYR A 169 -8.37 -17.20 9.53
CA TYR A 169 -8.54 -18.53 10.13
C TYR A 169 -9.27 -18.44 11.48
N ILE A 170 -8.77 -17.59 12.38
CA ILE A 170 -9.32 -17.44 13.72
C ILE A 170 -10.69 -16.80 13.68
N LYS A 171 -10.87 -15.75 12.86
CA LYS A 171 -12.15 -15.09 12.68
C LYS A 171 -13.24 -16.06 12.23
N ASN A 172 -12.93 -16.95 11.27
CA ASN A 172 -13.89 -17.91 10.75
C ASN A 172 -14.25 -19.00 11.78
N LYS A 173 -13.36 -19.30 12.74
CA LYS A 173 -13.61 -20.26 13.82
C LYS A 173 -14.29 -19.66 15.04
N LYS A 174 -14.02 -18.39 15.33
CA LYS A 174 -14.52 -17.65 16.49
C LYS A 174 -15.33 -16.44 16.03
N ASN A 175 -14.73 -15.25 16.07
CA ASN A 175 -15.34 -14.00 15.64
C ASN A 175 -14.27 -12.96 15.29
N TYR A 176 -14.69 -11.78 14.86
CA TYR A 176 -13.79 -10.68 14.50
C TYR A 176 -12.86 -10.25 15.64
N PHE A 177 -13.40 -10.10 16.86
CA PHE A 177 -12.63 -9.67 18.03
C PHE A 177 -11.46 -10.61 18.33
N TRP A 178 -11.73 -11.92 18.40
CA TRP A 178 -10.69 -12.93 18.61
C TRP A 178 -9.73 -13.05 17.42
N GLY A 179 -10.25 -12.86 16.21
CA GLY A 179 -9.43 -12.82 15.00
C GLY A 179 -8.35 -11.74 15.05
N VAL A 180 -8.68 -10.53 15.53
CA VAL A 180 -7.71 -9.45 15.69
C VAL A 180 -6.79 -9.73 16.88
N THR A 181 -7.36 -10.03 18.05
CA THR A 181 -6.62 -10.18 19.31
C THR A 181 -5.57 -11.28 19.23
N ILE A 182 -5.93 -12.47 18.74
CA ILE A 182 -4.98 -13.59 18.71
C ILE A 182 -3.92 -13.38 17.63
N THR A 183 -4.26 -12.80 16.47
CA THR A 183 -3.26 -12.43 15.46
C THR A 183 -2.25 -11.45 16.03
N TRP A 184 -2.71 -10.44 16.79
CA TRP A 184 -1.85 -9.46 17.44
C TRP A 184 -0.90 -10.11 18.46
N LEU A 185 -1.41 -11.01 19.31
CA LEU A 185 -0.60 -11.74 20.29
C LEU A 185 0.48 -12.61 19.61
N ILE A 186 0.08 -13.40 18.60
CA ILE A 186 1.02 -14.24 17.83
C ILE A 186 2.08 -13.37 17.16
N TYR A 187 1.66 -12.26 16.54
CA TYR A 187 2.56 -11.32 15.90
C TYR A 187 3.60 -10.75 16.86
N ILE A 188 3.20 -10.30 18.05
CA ILE A 188 4.14 -9.73 19.03
C ILE A 188 5.18 -10.77 19.50
N ILE A 189 4.75 -12.00 19.76
CA ILE A 189 5.67 -13.09 20.15
C ILE A 189 6.69 -13.33 19.03
N LEU A 190 6.22 -13.41 17.78
CA LEU A 190 7.10 -13.62 16.62
C LEU A 190 8.02 -12.43 16.38
N LEU A 191 7.53 -11.20 16.54
CA LEU A 191 8.32 -9.99 16.40
C LEU A 191 9.49 -9.98 17.38
N PHE A 192 9.23 -10.21 18.68
CA PHE A 192 10.29 -10.31 19.67
C PHE A 192 11.31 -11.41 19.34
N THR A 193 10.83 -12.57 18.88
CA THR A 193 11.69 -13.70 18.52
C THR A 193 12.59 -13.34 17.32
N VAL A 194 12.02 -12.73 16.28
CA VAL A 194 12.75 -12.37 15.05
C VAL A 194 13.77 -11.27 15.32
N GLU A 195 13.38 -10.22 16.06
CA GLU A 195 14.29 -9.12 16.42
C GLU A 195 15.45 -9.62 17.27
N TYR A 196 15.19 -10.50 18.25
CA TYR A 196 16.23 -11.12 19.06
C TYR A 196 17.23 -11.90 18.19
N ILE A 197 16.74 -12.75 17.28
CA ILE A 197 17.59 -13.53 16.37
C ILE A 197 18.38 -12.61 15.43
N ALA A 198 17.72 -11.63 14.81
CA ALA A 198 18.34 -10.72 13.86
C ALA A 198 19.48 -9.91 14.51
N TYR A 199 19.21 -9.37 15.70
CA TYR A 199 20.15 -8.52 16.42
C TYR A 199 21.31 -9.30 17.05
N HIS A 200 21.01 -10.37 17.79
CA HIS A 200 22.03 -11.10 18.58
C HIS A 200 22.74 -12.21 17.82
N LEU A 201 22.07 -12.87 16.84
CA LEU A 201 22.67 -14.02 16.14
C LEU A 201 23.22 -13.66 14.76
N ILE A 202 22.55 -12.75 14.04
CA ILE A 202 22.87 -12.46 12.63
C ILE A 202 23.59 -11.12 12.47
N SER A 203 23.64 -10.29 13.52
CA SER A 203 24.19 -8.91 13.46
C SER A 203 23.55 -8.04 12.38
N LEU A 204 22.30 -8.35 12.03
CA LEU A 204 21.50 -7.54 11.10
C LEU A 204 20.90 -6.38 11.89
N ARG A 205 21.55 -5.22 11.83
CA ARG A 205 21.18 -4.05 12.64
C ARG A 205 20.58 -2.97 11.76
N GLU A 206 19.47 -2.42 12.24
CA GLU A 206 18.88 -1.18 11.75
C GLU A 206 19.85 -0.02 12.09
N VAL A 207 20.09 0.89 11.13
CA VAL A 207 21.10 1.97 11.26
C VAL A 207 20.55 3.36 10.93
N THR A 208 19.25 3.50 10.65
CA THR A 208 18.60 4.76 10.27
C THR A 208 18.42 5.69 11.46
N GLU A 209 17.96 5.18 12.61
CA GLU A 209 17.68 6.02 13.79
C GLU A 209 18.28 5.42 15.06
N GLY A 210 18.66 6.29 16.01
CA GLY A 210 19.40 5.89 17.23
C GLY A 210 18.76 4.72 17.99
N THR A 211 19.60 3.91 18.63
CA THR A 211 19.19 2.67 19.29
C THR A 211 18.58 2.97 20.66
N THR A 212 17.32 3.37 20.72
CA THR A 212 16.55 3.30 21.97
C THR A 212 15.94 1.91 22.10
N PRO A 213 16.35 1.10 23.08
CA PRO A 213 15.77 -0.23 23.26
C PRO A 213 14.36 -0.14 23.83
N LEU A 214 13.44 -0.93 23.27
CA LEU A 214 12.10 -1.15 23.82
C LEU A 214 11.96 -2.61 24.27
N VAL A 215 11.48 -2.78 25.50
CA VAL A 215 11.16 -4.05 26.16
C VAL A 215 12.33 -5.04 26.13
N PHE A 216 13.01 -5.17 27.28
CA PHE A 216 14.10 -6.13 27.50
C PHE A 216 15.32 -6.02 26.57
N ASP A 217 15.59 -4.84 25.98
CA ASP A 217 16.74 -4.64 25.07
C ASP A 217 16.66 -5.47 23.78
N ILE A 218 15.44 -5.84 23.35
CA ILE A 218 15.24 -6.72 22.19
C ILE A 218 14.93 -5.91 20.92
N ILE A 219 14.06 -4.90 21.02
CA ILE A 219 13.65 -4.10 19.87
C ILE A 219 14.43 -2.79 19.89
N HIS A 220 15.27 -2.57 18.88
CA HIS A 220 16.11 -1.37 18.78
C HIS A 220 15.61 -0.47 17.64
N GLY A 221 15.19 0.74 17.98
CA GLY A 221 14.85 1.76 16.98
C GLY A 221 14.09 2.92 17.62
N SER A 222 13.45 3.76 16.79
CA SER A 222 12.81 4.97 17.29
C SER A 222 11.41 4.74 17.85
N THR A 223 10.88 5.78 18.52
CA THR A 223 9.51 5.74 19.09
C THR A 223 8.45 5.48 18.01
N ILE A 224 8.65 6.01 16.79
CA ILE A 224 7.75 5.78 15.65
C ILE A 224 7.75 4.30 15.26
N MET A 225 8.92 3.66 15.25
CA MET A 225 9.06 2.22 15.02
C MET A 225 8.25 1.43 16.04
N HIS A 226 8.37 1.77 17.33
CA HIS A 226 7.66 1.05 18.40
C HIS A 226 6.13 1.20 18.29
N ILE A 227 5.65 2.40 17.99
CA ILE A 227 4.21 2.64 17.75
C ILE A 227 3.75 1.81 16.56
N TYR A 228 4.49 1.82 15.45
CA TYR A 228 4.12 1.03 14.29
C TYR A 228 4.14 -0.47 14.58
N TYR A 229 5.19 -0.98 15.22
CA TYR A 229 5.32 -2.39 15.60
C TYR A 229 4.09 -2.83 16.39
N THR A 230 3.71 -2.09 17.43
CA THR A 230 2.55 -2.45 18.26
C THR A 230 1.20 -2.35 17.53
N THR A 231 1.09 -1.56 16.47
CA THR A 231 -0.18 -1.31 15.74
C THR A 231 -0.25 -1.95 14.36
N ALA A 232 0.84 -2.50 13.83
CA ALA A 232 0.96 -3.03 12.47
C ALA A 232 -0.16 -4.01 12.08
N PRO A 233 -0.53 -5.01 12.92
CA PRO A 233 -1.62 -5.93 12.58
C PRO A 233 -2.93 -5.24 12.23
N LEU A 234 -3.23 -4.10 12.87
CA LEU A 234 -4.46 -3.35 12.63
C LEU A 234 -4.49 -2.76 11.22
N TYR A 235 -3.38 -2.19 10.74
CA TYR A 235 -3.29 -1.61 9.39
C TYR A 235 -3.47 -2.67 8.31
N PHE A 236 -2.78 -3.81 8.43
CA PHE A 236 -2.89 -4.92 7.48
C PHE A 236 -4.32 -5.50 7.45
N ILE A 237 -4.90 -5.77 8.62
CA ILE A 237 -6.25 -6.34 8.72
C ILE A 237 -7.30 -5.34 8.20
N TRP A 238 -7.19 -4.07 8.58
CA TRP A 238 -8.13 -3.03 8.16
C TRP A 238 -8.15 -2.88 6.64
N LEU A 239 -6.98 -2.70 6.00
CA LEU A 239 -6.90 -2.54 4.56
C LEU A 239 -7.38 -3.81 3.83
N TYR A 240 -7.03 -4.99 4.34
CA TYR A 240 -7.53 -6.26 3.79
C TYR A 240 -9.06 -6.36 3.85
N VAL A 241 -9.68 -6.05 5.00
CA VAL A 241 -11.13 -6.10 5.18
C VAL A 241 -11.82 -5.11 4.26
N PHE A 242 -11.28 -3.88 4.16
CA PHE A 242 -11.78 -2.85 3.24
C PHE A 242 -11.73 -3.31 1.78
N LEU A 243 -10.57 -3.79 1.30
CA LEU A 243 -10.41 -4.27 -0.08
C LEU A 243 -11.28 -5.49 -0.38
N LYS A 244 -11.41 -6.41 0.58
CA LYS A 244 -12.29 -7.57 0.42
C LYS A 244 -13.75 -7.15 0.29
N PHE A 245 -14.21 -6.22 1.13
CA PHE A 245 -15.56 -5.65 1.03
C PHE A 245 -15.77 -4.98 -0.33
N LEU A 246 -14.82 -4.14 -0.73
CA LEU A 246 -14.84 -3.42 -2.00
C LEU A 246 -14.95 -4.38 -3.19
N PHE A 247 -14.04 -5.36 -3.30
CA PHE A 247 -14.05 -6.32 -4.41
C PHE A 247 -15.28 -7.21 -4.42
N LYS A 248 -15.81 -7.59 -3.25
CA LYS A 248 -17.09 -8.31 -3.17
C LYS A 248 -18.21 -7.45 -3.77
N LYS A 249 -18.33 -6.20 -3.31
CA LYS A 249 -19.33 -5.25 -3.82
C LYS A 249 -19.19 -4.99 -5.32
N SER A 250 -17.97 -4.87 -5.83
CA SER A 250 -17.70 -4.65 -7.26
C SER A 250 -17.96 -5.86 -8.15
N THR A 251 -18.10 -7.08 -7.59
CA THR A 251 -18.25 -8.33 -8.37
C THR A 251 -19.62 -8.99 -8.27
N GLU A 252 -20.39 -8.74 -7.21
CA GLU A 252 -21.70 -9.37 -7.00
C GLU A 252 -22.75 -8.97 -8.05
N ASP A 253 -22.55 -7.86 -8.75
CA ASP A 253 -23.50 -7.29 -9.70
C ASP A 253 -23.16 -7.54 -11.18
N SER A 254 -22.06 -8.23 -11.52
CA SER A 254 -21.76 -8.59 -12.93
C SER A 254 -22.71 -9.66 -13.50
N LYS A 255 -23.45 -10.36 -12.63
CA LYS A 255 -24.43 -11.39 -13.02
C LYS A 255 -25.74 -10.84 -13.59
N ASN A 256 -26.13 -9.60 -13.26
CA ASN A 256 -27.39 -9.02 -13.76
C ASN A 256 -27.33 -8.55 -15.23
N ILE A 257 -26.17 -8.66 -15.88
CA ILE A 257 -25.97 -8.27 -17.28
C ILE A 257 -25.81 -9.51 -18.19
N SER A 258 -25.59 -10.71 -17.61
CA SER A 258 -25.32 -11.93 -18.37
C SER A 258 -26.42 -12.99 -18.33
N SER A 259 -27.58 -12.72 -17.70
CA SER A 259 -28.77 -13.55 -17.94
C SER A 259 -29.43 -13.07 -19.22
N PRO A 260 -29.39 -13.83 -20.34
CA PRO A 260 -30.25 -13.51 -21.46
C PRO A 260 -31.69 -13.51 -20.94
N VAL A 261 -32.42 -12.43 -21.21
CA VAL A 261 -33.87 -12.47 -21.22
C VAL A 261 -34.21 -13.50 -22.28
N VAL A 262 -34.36 -14.76 -21.86
CA VAL A 262 -35.01 -15.78 -22.67
C VAL A 262 -36.43 -15.25 -22.81
N GLY A 263 -36.71 -14.71 -23.98
CA GLY A 263 -38.04 -14.29 -24.38
C GLY A 263 -38.99 -15.43 -24.08
N ARG A 264 -39.98 -15.17 -23.22
CA ARG A 264 -41.20 -15.94 -23.28
C ARG A 264 -41.98 -15.36 -24.45
N LEU A 265 -42.22 -16.28 -25.38
CA LEU A 265 -43.06 -16.23 -26.58
C LEU A 265 -44.28 -15.32 -26.44
#